data_AF-A0A9J6CX37-F1
#
_entry.id   AF-A0A9J6CX37-F1
#
_cell.length_a   1.000
_cell.length_b   1.000
_cell.length_c   1.000
_cell.angle_alpha   90.00
_cell.angle_beta   90.00
_cell.angle_gamma   90.00
#
_symmetry.space_group_name_H-M   'P 1'
#
loop_
_entity.id
_entity.type
_entity.pdbx_description
1 polymer ?
#
loop_
_entity_poly.entity_id
_entity_poly.type
_entity_poly.pdbx_seq_one_letter_code
_entity_poly.pdbx_strand_id
1 'polypeptide(L)'
;MFAYTYGWIMGARFDTFYSGHENPETLSSRTLCFLAVHEMHGLAIVAIYMSKLFNASQRADVKAILDSITNALRVVITNTNSITPLTRLRGEAKIADELGISLWPPEPFFSRQMLNEITTAFPAEGTSLFSLRLQTMKVLQESRTSRFYSSLFTRRVRWFTRSVRYLYSQNYLEVGVWALLAPSYRRHGSSLMMFSGLGFEIARSLVRALDSHGRTLDGKGQPDSRWAQKLKCSLYDAKTRREKRALAEVFALNVTLRAFEDSTSATQNYSKLRFLESMSEDQTFFVSLCSHFCGDKERAELCDLVAKTARFHKAFSCEDRTVSGRPCEFL
;
A
#
# COMPACT_ATOMS: atom_id res chain seq x y z
N MET A 1 12.66 -20.96 -0.95
CA MET A 1 11.60 -19.93 -0.81
C MET A 1 12.02 -19.05 0.35
N PHE A 2 13.10 -18.28 0.14
CA PHE A 2 13.97 -17.74 1.18
C PHE A 2 14.02 -16.21 1.10
N ALA A 3 14.20 -15.56 2.25
CA ALA A 3 14.66 -14.18 2.44
C ALA A 3 13.84 -13.06 1.77
N TYR A 4 12.88 -12.46 2.49
CA TYR A 4 12.19 -11.24 2.02
C TYR A 4 11.95 -10.16 3.10
N THR A 5 12.62 -10.24 4.25
CA THR A 5 12.29 -9.40 5.42
C THR A 5 13.46 -8.67 6.07
N TYR A 6 14.60 -8.56 5.38
CA TYR A 6 15.74 -7.80 5.86
C TYR A 6 15.56 -6.27 5.85
N GLY A 7 14.44 -5.76 5.32
CA GLY A 7 14.19 -4.33 5.18
C GLY A 7 14.04 -3.54 6.48
N TRP A 8 13.92 -4.23 7.60
CA TRP A 8 13.65 -3.61 8.89
C TRP A 8 14.90 -3.12 9.64
N ILE A 9 16.10 -3.64 9.33
CA ILE A 9 17.29 -3.42 10.20
C ILE A 9 18.26 -2.37 9.64
N MET A 10 18.34 -2.14 8.33
CA MET A 10 19.52 -1.45 7.75
C MET A 10 19.28 -0.08 7.11
N GLY A 11 18.05 0.40 6.91
CA GLY A 11 17.81 1.73 6.36
C GLY A 11 18.25 1.96 4.90
N ALA A 12 17.49 2.81 4.21
CA ALA A 12 17.81 3.62 3.03
C ALA A 12 18.56 3.06 1.79
N ARG A 13 18.91 1.78 1.66
CA ARG A 13 19.52 1.24 0.42
C ARG A 13 18.86 -0.07 0.01
N PHE A 14 17.71 0.03 -0.65
CA PHE A 14 16.89 -1.12 -1.03
C PHE A 14 16.92 -1.48 -2.53
N ASP A 15 17.62 -0.70 -3.36
CA ASP A 15 17.58 -0.90 -4.81
C ASP A 15 18.38 -2.13 -5.30
N THR A 16 19.08 -2.84 -4.41
CA THR A 16 19.95 -3.97 -4.78
C THR A 16 19.62 -5.30 -4.10
N PHE A 17 18.58 -5.39 -3.26
CA PHE A 17 18.29 -6.60 -2.50
C PHE A 17 17.21 -7.46 -3.17
N TYR A 18 17.63 -8.25 -4.16
CA TYR A 18 16.81 -9.30 -4.77
C TYR A 18 17.19 -10.66 -4.17
N SER A 19 16.25 -11.35 -3.50
CA SER A 19 16.52 -12.66 -2.90
C SER A 19 17.06 -13.63 -3.97
N GLY A 20 18.17 -14.30 -3.70
CA GLY A 20 18.83 -15.21 -4.66
C GLY A 20 19.89 -14.55 -5.54
N HIS A 21 20.10 -13.23 -5.41
CA HIS A 21 21.21 -12.49 -6.00
C HIS A 21 22.15 -11.86 -4.96
N GLU A 22 21.91 -12.11 -3.67
CA GLU A 22 22.79 -11.69 -2.58
C GLU A 22 24.05 -12.56 -2.58
N ASN A 23 25.24 -11.95 -2.59
CA ASN A 23 26.46 -12.70 -2.30
C ASN A 23 26.49 -12.96 -0.77
N PRO A 24 26.34 -14.22 -0.31
CA PRO A 24 26.33 -14.55 1.13
C PRO A 24 27.58 -14.07 1.87
N GLU A 25 28.68 -13.88 1.14
CA GLU A 25 29.96 -13.37 1.65
C GLU A 25 29.91 -11.91 2.09
N THR A 26 28.89 -11.15 1.65
CA THR A 26 28.73 -9.73 1.99
C THR A 26 27.86 -9.47 3.22
N LEU A 27 27.20 -10.50 3.74
CA LEU A 27 26.28 -10.40 4.87
C LEU A 27 26.95 -10.80 6.18
N SER A 28 26.75 -10.00 7.24
CA SER A 28 27.29 -10.33 8.55
C SER A 28 26.65 -11.62 9.11
N SER A 29 27.38 -12.35 9.98
CA SER A 29 26.80 -13.52 10.64
C SER A 29 25.52 -13.20 11.43
N ARG A 30 25.43 -12.00 12.03
CA ARG A 30 24.21 -11.54 12.73
C ARG A 30 23.01 -11.40 11.78
N THR A 31 23.26 -10.88 10.57
CA THR A 31 22.27 -10.75 9.50
C THR A 31 21.71 -12.12 9.12
N LEU A 32 22.61 -13.08 8.87
CA LEU A 32 22.24 -14.43 8.48
C LEU A 32 21.44 -15.15 9.60
N CYS A 33 21.85 -14.99 10.86
CA CYS A 33 21.09 -15.50 12.00
C CYS A 33 19.68 -14.89 12.09
N PHE A 34 19.55 -13.57 11.95
CA PHE A 34 18.25 -12.91 11.95
C PHE A 34 17.34 -13.43 10.83
N LEU A 35 17.89 -13.58 9.62
CA LEU A 35 17.14 -14.10 8.47
C LEU A 35 16.66 -15.53 8.68
N ALA A 36 17.52 -16.39 9.26
CA ALA A 36 17.15 -17.77 9.59
C ALA A 36 16.03 -17.81 10.64
N VAL A 37 16.16 -17.05 11.73
CA VAL A 37 15.13 -16.95 12.78
C VAL A 37 13.82 -16.38 12.21
N HIS A 38 13.90 -15.37 11.34
CA HIS A 38 12.72 -14.81 10.69
C HIS A 38 12.05 -15.81 9.74
N GLU A 39 12.80 -16.60 8.98
CA GLU A 39 12.21 -17.62 8.11
C GLU A 39 11.40 -18.65 8.91
N MET A 40 11.90 -19.00 10.09
CA MET A 40 11.29 -19.98 10.99
C MET A 40 10.12 -19.40 11.80
N HIS A 41 10.28 -18.19 12.35
CA HIS A 41 9.36 -17.59 13.33
C HIS A 41 8.77 -16.25 12.88
N GLY A 42 8.85 -15.89 11.60
CA GLY A 42 8.48 -14.56 11.10
C GLY A 42 7.05 -14.14 11.43
N LEU A 43 6.09 -15.07 11.37
CA LEU A 43 4.71 -14.79 11.78
C LEU A 43 4.63 -14.43 13.26
N ALA A 44 5.31 -15.18 14.13
CA ALA A 44 5.32 -14.93 15.57
C ALA A 44 5.97 -13.58 15.89
N ILE A 45 7.11 -13.28 15.28
CA ILE A 45 7.84 -12.02 15.45
C ILE A 45 6.95 -10.83 15.06
N VAL A 46 6.33 -10.89 13.89
CA VAL A 46 5.50 -9.79 13.41
C VAL A 46 4.18 -9.70 14.17
N ALA A 47 3.61 -10.82 14.60
CA ALA A 47 2.44 -10.83 15.47
C ALA A 47 2.71 -10.12 16.79
N ILE A 48 3.83 -10.45 17.46
CA ILE A 48 4.27 -9.80 18.69
C ILE A 48 4.52 -8.31 18.42
N TYR A 49 5.27 -7.99 17.36
CA TYR A 49 5.62 -6.62 17.02
C TYR A 49 4.37 -5.76 16.75
N MET A 50 3.45 -6.27 15.93
CA MET A 50 2.22 -5.56 15.56
C MET A 50 1.23 -5.48 16.72
N SER A 51 1.22 -6.44 17.64
CA SER A 51 0.42 -6.36 18.87
C SER A 51 0.76 -5.15 19.75
N LYS A 52 2.00 -4.65 19.67
CA LYS A 52 2.46 -3.48 20.42
C LYS A 52 2.14 -2.16 19.71
N LEU A 53 2.05 -2.18 18.38
CA LEU A 53 2.03 -0.97 17.56
C LEU A 53 0.70 -0.66 16.91
N PHE A 54 -0.12 -1.67 16.66
CA PHE A 54 -1.34 -1.56 15.89
C PHE A 54 -2.51 -2.12 16.68
N ASN A 55 -3.22 -1.25 17.41
CA ASN A 55 -4.39 -1.63 18.19
C ASN A 55 -5.70 -1.35 17.42
N ALA A 56 -6.84 -1.58 18.07
CA ALA A 56 -8.16 -1.37 17.47
C ALA A 56 -8.39 0.07 16.99
N SER A 57 -7.83 1.08 17.68
CA SER A 57 -7.90 2.48 17.26
C SER A 57 -7.08 2.72 16.00
N GLN A 58 -5.83 2.26 15.91
CA GLN A 58 -5.04 2.41 14.66
C GLN A 58 -5.71 1.68 13.48
N ARG A 59 -6.34 0.53 13.75
CA ARG A 59 -7.13 -0.18 12.73
C ARG A 59 -8.32 0.64 12.24
N ALA A 60 -9.05 1.26 13.16
CA ALA A 60 -10.17 2.13 12.82
C ALA A 60 -9.71 3.33 11.97
N ASP A 61 -8.57 3.94 12.31
CA ASP A 61 -7.99 5.04 11.54
C ASP A 61 -7.65 4.61 10.11
N VAL A 62 -6.98 3.46 9.95
CA VAL A 62 -6.62 2.91 8.64
C VAL A 62 -7.85 2.56 7.83
N LYS A 63 -8.88 2.00 8.48
CA LYS A 63 -10.16 1.72 7.82
C LYS A 63 -10.83 3.00 7.35
N ALA A 64 -10.85 4.05 8.18
CA ALA A 64 -11.40 5.35 7.79
C ALA A 64 -10.69 5.93 6.57
N ILE A 65 -9.35 5.88 6.52
CA ILE A 65 -8.57 6.31 5.34
C ILE A 65 -8.96 5.49 4.11
N LEU A 66 -9.06 4.16 4.26
CA LEU A 66 -9.42 3.26 3.17
C LEU A 66 -10.82 3.58 2.63
N ASP A 67 -11.79 3.79 3.52
CA ASP A 67 -13.17 4.13 3.18
C ASP A 67 -13.23 5.51 2.49
N SER A 68 -12.50 6.51 3.00
CA SER A 68 -12.39 7.84 2.39
C SER A 68 -11.80 7.78 0.98
N ILE A 69 -10.72 7.03 0.76
CA ILE A 69 -10.08 6.89 -0.56
C ILE A 69 -11.00 6.16 -1.54
N THR A 70 -11.66 5.10 -1.08
CA THR A 70 -12.61 4.32 -1.90
C THR A 70 -13.79 5.18 -2.31
N ASN A 71 -14.36 5.95 -1.38
CA ASN A 71 -15.45 6.86 -1.67
C ASN A 71 -15.02 8.02 -2.60
N ALA A 72 -13.82 8.60 -2.39
CA ALA A 72 -13.31 9.63 -3.29
C ALA A 72 -13.15 9.11 -4.72
N LEU A 73 -12.63 7.90 -4.90
CA LEU A 73 -12.54 7.28 -6.22
C LEU A 73 -13.92 7.04 -6.83
N ARG A 74 -14.88 6.53 -6.03
CA ARG A 74 -16.27 6.35 -6.47
C ARG A 74 -16.86 7.66 -6.98
N VAL A 75 -16.74 8.73 -6.22
CA VAL A 75 -17.27 10.06 -6.59
C VAL A 75 -16.62 10.59 -7.88
N VAL A 76 -15.33 10.32 -8.08
CA VAL A 76 -14.64 10.67 -9.33
C VAL A 76 -15.21 9.87 -10.52
N ILE A 77 -15.51 8.59 -10.34
CA ILE A 77 -16.15 7.75 -11.37
C ILE A 77 -17.56 8.22 -11.69
N THR A 78 -18.36 8.55 -10.68
CA THR A 78 -19.75 8.97 -10.87
C THR A 78 -19.86 10.33 -11.54
N ASN A 79 -18.91 11.23 -11.27
CA ASN A 79 -18.95 12.61 -11.74
C ASN A 79 -18.24 12.82 -13.09
N THR A 80 -17.50 11.86 -13.60
CA THR A 80 -16.88 12.01 -14.92
C THR A 80 -17.93 12.03 -16.04
N ASN A 81 -17.72 12.87 -17.05
CA ASN A 81 -18.52 12.93 -18.26
C ASN A 81 -17.88 12.20 -19.45
N SER A 82 -16.66 11.66 -19.31
CA SER A 82 -15.95 11.06 -20.45
C SER A 82 -16.30 9.58 -20.69
N ILE A 83 -17.14 9.00 -19.82
CA ILE A 83 -17.70 7.64 -19.97
C ILE A 83 -19.23 7.63 -19.98
N THR A 84 -19.80 6.59 -20.59
CA THR A 84 -21.26 6.44 -20.67
C THR A 84 -21.88 6.22 -19.28
N PRO A 85 -23.15 6.61 -19.07
CA PRO A 85 -23.84 6.38 -17.80
C PRO A 85 -23.82 4.92 -17.33
N LEU A 86 -23.95 3.96 -18.25
CA LEU A 86 -23.88 2.54 -17.94
C LEU A 86 -22.48 2.11 -17.48
N THR A 87 -21.43 2.64 -18.11
CA THR A 87 -20.04 2.41 -17.71
C THR A 87 -19.76 2.99 -16.32
N ARG A 88 -20.33 4.16 -15.99
CA ARG A 88 -20.23 4.74 -14.63
C ARG A 88 -20.82 3.83 -13.57
N LEU A 89 -22.05 3.37 -13.77
CA LEU A 89 -22.73 2.48 -12.81
C LEU A 89 -21.95 1.20 -12.54
N ARG A 90 -21.34 0.62 -13.58
CA ARG A 90 -20.48 -0.57 -13.43
C ARG A 90 -19.17 -0.27 -12.71
N GLY A 91 -18.53 0.85 -13.04
CA GLY A 91 -17.32 1.29 -12.34
C GLY A 91 -17.57 1.56 -10.86
N GLU A 92 -18.71 2.18 -10.55
CA GLU A 92 -19.19 2.37 -9.18
C GLU A 92 -19.40 1.02 -8.48
N ALA A 93 -20.20 0.12 -9.05
CA ALA A 93 -20.46 -1.19 -8.45
C ALA A 93 -19.17 -1.99 -8.20
N LYS A 94 -18.22 -1.94 -9.16
CA LYS A 94 -16.93 -2.61 -9.02
C LYS A 94 -16.12 -2.13 -7.80
N ILE A 95 -16.15 -0.82 -7.52
CA ILE A 95 -15.36 -0.19 -6.45
C ILE A 95 -16.11 -0.18 -5.13
N ALA A 96 -17.41 0.08 -5.13
CA ALA A 96 -18.21 0.26 -3.94
C ALA A 96 -18.77 -1.06 -3.39
N ASP A 97 -19.25 -1.94 -4.29
CA ASP A 97 -20.04 -3.11 -3.90
C ASP A 97 -19.26 -4.42 -4.01
N GLU A 98 -18.39 -4.52 -5.01
CA GLU A 98 -17.72 -5.79 -5.36
C GLU A 98 -16.23 -5.82 -4.96
N LEU A 99 -15.67 -4.72 -4.46
CA LEU A 99 -14.26 -4.65 -4.05
C LEU A 99 -14.04 -5.43 -2.75
N GLY A 100 -13.24 -6.50 -2.82
CA GLY A 100 -12.79 -7.18 -1.62
C GLY A 100 -11.58 -6.48 -1.00
N ILE A 101 -11.55 -6.36 0.33
CA ILE A 101 -10.45 -5.73 1.05
C ILE A 101 -9.88 -6.72 2.08
N SER A 102 -8.55 -6.81 2.15
CA SER A 102 -7.82 -7.45 3.24
C SER A 102 -6.93 -6.42 3.91
N LEU A 103 -7.16 -6.21 5.20
CA LEU A 103 -6.28 -5.45 6.06
C LEU A 103 -5.56 -6.42 6.99
N TRP A 104 -4.24 -6.53 6.84
CA TRP A 104 -3.41 -7.27 7.76
C TRP A 104 -3.11 -6.41 9.00
N PRO A 105 -3.15 -6.95 10.23
CA PRO A 105 -3.50 -8.33 10.57
C PRO A 105 -5.00 -8.60 10.41
N PRO A 106 -5.42 -9.80 9.99
CA PRO A 106 -6.85 -10.13 9.91
C PRO A 106 -7.49 -10.16 11.30
N GLU A 107 -8.82 -10.13 11.33
CA GLU A 107 -9.58 -10.38 12.56
C GLU A 107 -9.92 -11.87 12.75
N PRO A 108 -10.03 -12.34 14.00
CA PRO A 108 -9.66 -11.63 15.22
C PRO A 108 -8.15 -11.37 15.28
N PHE A 109 -7.79 -10.17 15.77
CA PHE A 109 -6.41 -9.75 15.99
C PHE A 109 -5.67 -10.81 16.82
N PHE A 110 -4.34 -10.82 16.85
CA PHE A 110 -3.58 -11.78 17.68
C PHE A 110 -3.96 -11.60 19.16
N SER A 111 -4.93 -12.41 19.62
CA SER A 111 -5.31 -12.49 21.01
C SER A 111 -4.12 -13.02 21.79
N ARG A 112 -4.05 -12.76 23.10
CA ARG A 112 -2.98 -13.35 23.92
C ARG A 112 -2.94 -14.87 23.78
N GLN A 113 -4.10 -15.50 23.65
CA GLN A 113 -4.20 -16.94 23.40
C GLN A 113 -3.55 -17.33 22.07
N MET A 114 -3.88 -16.63 20.97
CA MET A 114 -3.31 -16.91 19.66
C MET A 114 -1.80 -16.62 19.61
N LEU A 115 -1.33 -15.55 20.26
CA LEU A 115 0.10 -15.27 20.39
C LEU A 115 0.80 -16.39 21.16
N ASN A 116 0.21 -16.86 22.25
CA ASN A 116 0.75 -17.99 23.01
C ASN A 116 0.78 -19.26 22.15
N GLU A 117 -0.32 -19.61 21.47
CA GLU A 117 -0.37 -20.77 20.56
C GLU A 117 0.70 -20.69 19.46
N ILE A 118 0.84 -19.53 18.80
CA ILE A 118 1.85 -19.33 17.75
C ILE A 118 3.25 -19.42 18.34
N THR A 119 3.52 -18.89 19.53
CA THR A 119 4.88 -18.83 20.10
C THR A 119 5.31 -20.13 20.77
N THR A 120 4.39 -20.85 21.42
CA THR A 120 4.67 -22.14 22.10
C THR A 120 4.74 -23.32 21.13
N ALA A 121 4.07 -23.22 19.97
CA ALA A 121 4.13 -24.24 18.95
C ALA A 121 5.54 -24.39 18.36
N PHE A 122 6.38 -23.36 18.44
CA PHE A 122 7.73 -23.41 17.92
C PHE A 122 8.74 -23.91 18.97
N PRO A 123 9.67 -24.79 18.60
CA PRO A 123 10.71 -25.27 19.51
C PRO A 123 11.59 -24.12 20.01
N ALA A 124 11.80 -24.04 21.32
CA ALA A 124 12.66 -23.04 21.94
C ALA A 124 14.16 -23.38 21.83
N GLU A 125 14.48 -24.67 21.70
CA GLU A 125 15.84 -25.18 21.66
C GLU A 125 15.98 -26.30 20.61
N GLY A 126 17.17 -26.41 20.02
CA GLY A 126 17.52 -27.47 19.10
C GLY A 126 19.01 -27.76 19.16
N THR A 127 19.40 -29.01 18.89
CA THR A 127 20.82 -29.43 18.89
C THR A 127 21.63 -28.80 17.75
N SER A 128 20.95 -28.33 16.70
CA SER A 128 21.51 -27.58 15.58
C SER A 128 20.47 -26.67 14.93
N LEU A 129 20.93 -25.70 14.12
CA LEU A 129 20.04 -24.88 13.28
C LEU A 129 19.20 -25.75 12.32
N PHE A 130 19.78 -26.83 11.81
CA PHE A 130 19.10 -27.77 10.91
C PHE A 130 17.96 -28.50 11.62
N SER A 131 18.20 -29.01 12.83
CA SER A 131 17.15 -29.69 13.61
C SER A 131 16.02 -28.72 14.00
N LEU A 132 16.36 -27.50 14.40
CA LEU A 132 15.40 -26.46 14.75
C LEU A 132 14.50 -26.12 13.56
N ARG A 133 15.10 -26.02 12.37
CA ARG A 133 14.40 -25.77 11.11
C ARG A 133 13.45 -26.91 10.76
N LEU A 134 13.90 -28.15 10.86
CA LEU A 134 13.09 -29.32 10.51
C LEU A 134 11.85 -29.43 11.42
N GLN A 135 12.04 -29.23 12.73
CA GLN A 135 10.95 -29.20 13.70
C GLN A 135 9.97 -28.06 13.42
N THR A 136 10.48 -26.85 13.12
CA THR A 136 9.66 -25.70 12.74
C THR A 136 8.82 -25.98 11.49
N MET A 137 9.42 -26.59 10.46
CA MET A 137 8.68 -26.96 9.26
C MET A 137 7.53 -27.93 9.54
N LYS A 138 7.75 -28.91 10.43
CA LYS A 138 6.71 -29.86 10.84
C LYS A 138 5.53 -29.14 11.50
N VAL A 139 5.81 -28.25 12.46
CA VAL A 139 4.79 -27.43 13.14
C VAL A 139 4.01 -26.55 12.15
N LEU A 140 4.70 -25.90 11.21
CA LEU A 140 4.06 -25.09 10.18
C LEU A 140 3.15 -25.93 9.28
N GLN A 141 3.57 -27.15 8.93
CA GLN A 141 2.79 -28.06 8.12
C GLN A 141 1.55 -28.56 8.86
N GLU A 142 1.66 -28.90 10.14
CA GLU A 142 0.53 -29.27 11.00
C GLU A 142 -0.44 -28.11 11.19
N SER A 143 0.08 -26.90 11.41
CA SER A 143 -0.74 -25.68 11.59
C SER A 143 -1.55 -25.32 10.34
N ARG A 144 -1.11 -25.71 9.14
CA ARG A 144 -1.86 -25.50 7.88
C ARG A 144 -3.13 -26.33 7.76
N THR A 145 -3.35 -27.31 8.64
CA THR A 145 -4.61 -28.07 8.68
C THR A 145 -5.78 -27.22 9.22
N SER A 146 -5.51 -26.25 10.09
CA SER A 146 -6.51 -25.27 10.52
C SER A 146 -6.79 -24.26 9.41
N ARG A 147 -8.06 -24.03 9.03
CA ARG A 147 -8.42 -23.03 8.01
C ARG A 147 -7.93 -21.62 8.35
N PHE A 148 -7.94 -21.26 9.63
CA PHE A 148 -7.52 -19.93 10.09
C PHE A 148 -6.01 -19.75 9.96
N TYR A 149 -5.21 -20.65 10.55
CA TYR A 149 -3.75 -20.63 10.42
C TYR A 149 -3.32 -20.83 8.98
N SER A 150 -3.98 -21.74 8.26
CA SER A 150 -3.83 -21.88 6.82
C SER A 150 -4.06 -20.55 6.13
N SER A 151 -5.09 -19.75 6.45
CA SER A 151 -5.25 -18.43 5.84
C SER A 151 -4.09 -17.46 6.15
N LEU A 152 -3.50 -17.50 7.35
CA LEU A 152 -2.31 -16.71 7.70
C LEU A 152 -1.05 -17.17 6.94
N PHE A 153 -0.93 -18.47 6.64
CA PHE A 153 0.24 -19.08 6.02
C PHE A 153 0.12 -19.34 4.50
N THR A 154 -1.11 -19.43 3.95
CA THR A 154 -1.43 -19.80 2.55
C THR A 154 -1.97 -18.62 1.75
N ARG A 155 -2.73 -17.70 2.36
CA ARG A 155 -3.01 -16.42 1.71
C ARG A 155 -1.81 -15.53 1.95
N ARG A 156 -0.87 -15.59 1.02
CA ARG A 156 -0.12 -14.39 0.60
C ARG A 156 0.22 -13.40 1.74
N VAL A 157 0.72 -13.88 2.88
CA VAL A 157 1.84 -13.22 3.56
C VAL A 157 3.07 -13.53 2.70
N ARG A 158 2.91 -13.23 1.42
CA ARG A 158 3.96 -12.89 0.52
C ARG A 158 4.44 -11.57 1.13
N TRP A 159 5.49 -11.66 1.96
CA TRP A 159 6.36 -10.59 2.46
C TRP A 159 6.93 -9.67 1.34
N PHE A 160 6.16 -9.36 0.30
CA PHE A 160 6.66 -8.98 -1.01
C PHE A 160 6.52 -7.48 -1.20
N THR A 161 7.64 -6.78 -1.33
CA THR A 161 7.96 -5.63 -2.22
C THR A 161 7.09 -4.36 -2.21
N ARG A 162 5.80 -4.42 -1.87
CA ARG A 162 4.85 -3.30 -1.91
C ARG A 162 3.93 -3.34 -0.68
N SER A 163 3.78 -2.17 -0.06
CA SER A 163 2.93 -1.86 1.10
C SER A 163 1.46 -2.17 0.85
N VAL A 164 0.93 -1.70 -0.27
CA VAL A 164 -0.45 -1.93 -0.72
C VAL A 164 -0.44 -2.55 -2.12
N ARG A 165 -1.37 -3.49 -2.37
CA ARG A 165 -1.45 -4.21 -3.63
C ARG A 165 -2.89 -4.41 -4.07
N TYR A 166 -3.13 -4.23 -5.37
CA TYR A 166 -4.39 -4.62 -6.01
C TYR A 166 -4.22 -5.91 -6.83
N LEU A 167 -5.21 -6.79 -6.72
CA LEU A 167 -5.28 -8.09 -7.36
C LEU A 167 -6.41 -8.13 -8.37
N TYR A 168 -6.05 -8.01 -9.65
CA TYR A 168 -6.98 -8.01 -10.77
C TYR A 168 -7.94 -9.20 -10.78
N SER A 169 -7.41 -10.41 -10.58
CA SER A 169 -8.17 -11.67 -10.71
C SER A 169 -9.25 -11.87 -9.65
N GLN A 170 -9.29 -11.02 -8.62
CA GLN A 170 -10.21 -11.14 -7.49
C GLN A 170 -10.92 -9.82 -7.18
N ASN A 171 -10.64 -8.75 -7.93
CA ASN A 171 -11.01 -7.38 -7.58
C ASN A 171 -10.74 -7.09 -6.09
N TYR A 172 -9.48 -7.29 -5.69
CA TYR A 172 -9.13 -7.39 -4.27
C TYR A 172 -7.97 -6.49 -3.90
N LEU A 173 -8.14 -5.69 -2.85
CA LEU A 173 -7.13 -4.77 -2.31
C LEU A 173 -6.52 -5.37 -1.04
N GLU A 174 -5.20 -5.58 -1.04
CA GLU A 174 -4.43 -6.05 0.10
C GLU A 174 -3.62 -4.89 0.70
N VAL A 175 -3.92 -4.55 1.95
CA VAL A 175 -3.13 -3.63 2.78
C VAL A 175 -2.24 -4.48 3.69
N GLY A 176 -0.95 -4.51 3.37
CA GLY A 176 0.04 -5.30 4.10
C GLY A 176 0.63 -4.58 5.31
N VAL A 177 1.39 -5.33 6.11
CA VAL A 177 2.03 -4.84 7.35
C VAL A 177 2.87 -3.59 7.12
N TRP A 178 3.60 -3.55 5.99
CA TRP A 178 4.48 -2.43 5.64
C TRP A 178 3.75 -1.11 5.43
N ALA A 179 2.49 -1.16 5.00
CA ALA A 179 1.66 0.04 4.85
C ALA A 179 1.34 0.68 6.21
N LEU A 180 1.40 -0.11 7.29
CA LEU A 180 1.07 0.30 8.65
C LEU A 180 2.27 0.87 9.43
N LEU A 181 3.40 1.07 8.75
CA LEU A 181 4.64 1.57 9.32
C LEU A 181 5.02 2.90 8.68
N ALA A 182 5.87 3.67 9.36
CA ALA A 182 6.43 4.88 8.79
C ALA A 182 7.32 4.53 7.58
N PRO A 183 7.34 5.37 6.51
CA PRO A 183 6.65 6.66 6.43
C PRO A 183 5.19 6.60 5.96
N SER A 184 4.67 5.43 5.52
CA SER A 184 3.29 5.28 5.03
C SER A 184 2.24 5.65 6.09
N TYR A 185 2.31 5.04 7.27
CA TYR A 185 1.39 5.30 8.37
C TYR A 185 2.17 5.69 9.62
N ARG A 186 1.78 6.80 10.25
CA ARG A 186 2.40 7.30 11.47
C ARG A 186 1.33 7.34 12.55
N ARG A 187 1.43 6.46 13.55
CA ARG A 187 0.48 6.33 14.65
C ARG A 187 0.16 7.65 15.37
N HIS A 188 1.13 8.55 15.44
CA HIS A 188 0.98 9.88 16.07
C HIS A 188 1.13 11.02 15.05
N GLY A 189 0.99 10.72 13.75
CA GLY A 189 1.01 11.71 12.68
C GLY A 189 -0.34 12.41 12.55
N SER A 190 -0.34 13.58 11.92
CA SER A 190 -1.58 14.25 11.53
C SER A 190 -2.31 13.47 10.43
N SER A 191 -3.63 13.68 10.29
CA SER A 191 -4.42 13.09 9.19
C SER A 191 -3.77 13.35 7.83
N LEU A 192 -3.31 14.58 7.60
CA LEU A 192 -2.56 14.97 6.41
C LEU A 192 -1.39 14.03 6.11
N MET A 193 -0.58 13.68 7.11
CA MET A 193 0.54 12.77 6.91
C MET A 193 0.07 11.37 6.55
N MET A 194 -0.98 10.89 7.21
CA MET A 194 -1.55 9.57 6.93
C MET A 194 -2.18 9.48 5.53
N PHE A 195 -2.87 10.52 5.07
CA PHE A 195 -3.38 10.61 3.70
C PHE A 195 -2.25 10.73 2.67
N SER A 196 -1.25 11.58 2.93
CA SER A 196 -0.11 11.75 2.01
C SER A 196 0.74 10.47 1.86
N GLY A 197 0.84 9.63 2.90
CA GLY A 197 1.55 8.36 2.85
C GLY A 197 0.61 7.21 2.46
N LEU A 198 -0.04 6.61 3.44
CA LEU A 198 -0.92 5.45 3.28
C LEU A 198 -2.07 5.72 2.31
N GLY A 199 -2.74 6.88 2.41
CA GLY A 199 -3.84 7.24 1.51
C GLY A 199 -3.42 7.25 0.04
N PHE A 200 -2.24 7.78 -0.26
CA PHE A 200 -1.66 7.73 -1.60
C PHE A 200 -1.33 6.31 -2.07
N GLU A 201 -0.76 5.46 -1.21
CA GLU A 201 -0.45 4.07 -1.57
C GLU A 201 -1.71 3.23 -1.83
N ILE A 202 -2.77 3.48 -1.05
CA ILE A 202 -4.10 2.89 -1.26
C ILE A 202 -4.65 3.36 -2.60
N ALA A 203 -4.70 4.67 -2.85
CA ALA A 203 -5.21 5.22 -4.12
C ALA A 203 -4.45 4.66 -5.32
N ARG A 204 -3.10 4.68 -5.28
CA ARG A 204 -2.24 4.15 -6.34
C ARG A 204 -2.51 2.68 -6.65
N SER A 205 -2.81 1.89 -5.62
CA SER A 205 -3.17 0.49 -5.81
C SER A 205 -4.58 0.36 -6.35
N LEU A 206 -5.53 1.13 -5.83
CA LEU A 206 -6.94 1.04 -6.17
C LEU A 206 -7.24 1.53 -7.60
N VAL A 207 -6.56 2.58 -8.08
CA VAL A 207 -6.74 3.06 -9.47
C VAL A 207 -6.38 2.00 -10.51
N ARG A 208 -5.63 0.96 -10.14
CA ARG A 208 -5.36 -0.20 -11.00
C ARG A 208 -6.63 -0.97 -11.34
N ALA A 209 -7.68 -0.89 -10.53
CA ALA A 209 -8.98 -1.44 -10.86
C ALA A 209 -9.55 -0.84 -12.16
N LEU A 210 -9.15 0.39 -12.49
CA LEU A 210 -9.63 1.18 -13.63
C LEU A 210 -8.58 1.37 -14.73
N ASP A 211 -7.36 0.84 -14.55
CA ASP A 211 -6.30 0.98 -15.54
C ASP A 211 -6.59 0.18 -16.82
N SER A 212 -5.68 0.23 -17.79
CA SER A 212 -5.87 -0.41 -19.09
C SER A 212 -6.22 -1.91 -19.02
N HIS A 213 -5.75 -2.61 -17.98
CA HIS A 213 -6.02 -4.02 -17.71
C HIS A 213 -7.17 -4.19 -16.71
N GLY A 214 -7.22 -3.36 -15.67
CA GLY A 214 -8.28 -3.38 -14.65
C GLY A 214 -9.66 -3.29 -15.26
N ARG A 215 -9.82 -2.40 -16.24
CA ARG A 215 -11.08 -2.17 -16.95
C ARG A 215 -11.58 -3.34 -17.80
N THR A 216 -10.73 -4.31 -18.12
CA THR A 216 -11.15 -5.46 -18.91
C THR A 216 -11.79 -6.54 -18.03
N LEU A 217 -11.85 -6.32 -16.71
CA LEU A 217 -12.33 -7.28 -15.72
C LEU A 217 -13.51 -6.70 -14.94
N ASP A 218 -14.56 -7.48 -14.72
CA ASP A 218 -15.65 -7.11 -13.80
C ASP A 218 -15.19 -7.06 -12.33
N GLY A 219 -16.09 -6.78 -11.40
CA GLY A 219 -15.75 -6.77 -9.97
C GLY A 219 -15.67 -8.16 -9.32
N LYS A 220 -15.81 -9.24 -10.10
CA LYS A 220 -15.39 -10.60 -9.70
C LYS A 220 -14.02 -10.96 -10.28
N GLY A 221 -13.37 -10.04 -11.01
CA GLY A 221 -12.08 -10.24 -11.65
C GLY A 221 -12.15 -11.10 -12.92
N GLN A 222 -13.34 -11.29 -13.50
CA GLN A 222 -13.56 -12.05 -14.73
C GLN A 222 -13.58 -11.12 -15.94
N PRO A 223 -13.15 -11.56 -17.14
CA PRO A 223 -13.18 -10.73 -18.34
C PRO A 223 -14.60 -10.23 -18.67
N ASP A 224 -14.75 -8.91 -18.85
CA ASP A 224 -16.01 -8.28 -19.27
C ASP A 224 -15.78 -7.33 -20.45
N SER A 225 -16.20 -7.76 -21.64
CA SER A 225 -16.12 -6.97 -22.88
C SER A 225 -16.99 -5.72 -22.84
N ARG A 226 -17.99 -5.67 -21.97
CA ARG A 226 -18.93 -4.55 -21.85
C ARG A 226 -18.33 -3.36 -21.08
N TRP A 227 -17.19 -3.56 -20.44
CA TRP A 227 -16.40 -2.50 -19.78
C TRP A 227 -15.17 -2.10 -20.60
N ALA A 228 -14.88 -2.82 -21.69
CA ALA A 228 -13.77 -2.54 -22.61
C ALA A 228 -13.97 -1.32 -23.52
N GLN A 229 -14.99 -0.49 -23.29
CA GLN A 229 -15.10 0.80 -23.98
C GLN A 229 -13.84 1.62 -23.70
N LYS A 230 -13.20 2.10 -24.78
CA LYS A 230 -12.02 2.94 -24.66
C LYS A 230 -12.44 4.26 -23.99
N LEU A 231 -11.97 4.47 -22.76
CA LEU A 231 -11.98 5.80 -22.13
C LEU A 231 -11.36 6.80 -23.12
N LYS A 232 -11.99 7.95 -23.36
CA LYS A 232 -11.39 9.05 -24.13
C LYS A 232 -10.35 9.80 -23.29
N CYS A 233 -9.49 9.08 -22.58
CA CYS A 233 -8.43 9.66 -21.78
C CYS A 233 -7.10 9.63 -22.53
N SER A 234 -6.27 10.64 -22.30
CA SER A 234 -4.88 10.74 -22.76
C SER A 234 -3.95 9.61 -22.25
N LEU A 235 -4.43 8.73 -21.37
CA LEU A 235 -3.76 7.45 -21.08
C LEU A 235 -3.50 6.59 -22.32
N TYR A 236 -4.32 6.76 -23.37
CA TYR A 236 -4.08 6.17 -24.69
C TYR A 236 -3.10 6.96 -25.55
N ASP A 237 -3.03 8.29 -25.36
CA ASP A 237 -2.07 9.17 -26.05
C ASP A 237 -0.65 9.03 -25.47
N ALA A 238 -0.55 8.58 -24.21
CA ALA A 238 0.69 8.13 -23.61
C ALA A 238 1.26 6.93 -24.41
N LYS A 239 2.36 7.17 -25.11
CA LYS A 239 3.01 6.19 -25.99
C LYS A 239 3.89 5.24 -25.21
N THR A 240 4.45 5.70 -24.09
CA THR A 240 5.41 4.92 -23.30
C THR A 240 4.77 4.32 -22.04
N ARG A 241 5.34 3.22 -21.57
CA ARG A 241 4.96 2.60 -20.27
C ARG A 241 5.17 3.57 -19.11
N ARG A 242 6.16 4.46 -19.21
CA ARG A 242 6.50 5.46 -18.19
C ARG A 242 5.42 6.54 -18.10
N GLU A 243 4.97 7.07 -19.23
CA GLU A 243 3.87 8.05 -19.28
C GLU A 243 2.57 7.47 -18.74
N LYS A 244 2.21 6.22 -19.11
CA LYS A 244 1.01 5.55 -18.58
C LYS A 244 1.06 5.38 -17.07
N ARG A 245 2.23 5.01 -16.53
CA ARG A 245 2.44 4.94 -15.08
C ARG A 245 2.26 6.31 -14.47
N ALA A 246 2.95 7.34 -14.98
CA ALA A 246 2.87 8.70 -14.47
C ALA A 246 1.43 9.23 -14.40
N LEU A 247 0.65 9.05 -15.47
CA LEU A 247 -0.76 9.43 -15.50
C LEU A 247 -1.57 8.76 -14.37
N ALA A 248 -1.38 7.45 -14.15
CA ALA A 248 -2.05 6.73 -13.06
C ALA A 248 -1.65 7.24 -11.66
N GLU A 249 -0.39 7.64 -11.47
CA GLU A 249 0.12 8.20 -10.22
C GLU A 249 -0.46 9.60 -9.95
N VAL A 250 -0.54 10.47 -10.96
CA VAL A 250 -1.20 11.78 -10.84
C VAL A 250 -2.68 11.62 -10.53
N PHE A 251 -3.34 10.63 -11.14
CA PHE A 251 -4.72 10.34 -10.83
C PHE A 251 -4.93 9.87 -9.39
N ALA A 252 -4.08 8.94 -8.93
CA ALA A 252 -4.08 8.50 -7.55
C ALA A 252 -3.89 9.67 -6.57
N LEU A 253 -2.97 10.59 -6.88
CA LEU A 253 -2.73 11.81 -6.10
C LEU A 253 -4.00 12.66 -5.99
N ASN A 254 -4.70 12.89 -7.11
CA ASN A 254 -5.94 13.67 -7.11
C ASN A 254 -7.04 13.00 -6.28
N VAL A 255 -7.17 11.68 -6.37
CA VAL A 255 -8.10 10.90 -5.53
C VAL A 255 -7.75 11.04 -4.05
N THR A 256 -6.46 10.97 -3.70
CA THR A 256 -6.01 11.12 -2.31
C THR A 256 -6.26 12.51 -1.76
N LEU A 257 -5.96 13.55 -2.53
CA LEU A 257 -6.19 14.94 -2.13
C LEU A 257 -7.68 15.22 -1.92
N ARG A 258 -8.53 14.72 -2.81
CA ARG A 258 -9.98 14.80 -2.65
C ARG A 258 -10.45 14.10 -1.39
N ALA A 259 -10.00 12.86 -1.16
CA ALA A 259 -10.34 12.10 0.03
C ALA A 259 -9.90 12.82 1.31
N PHE A 260 -8.73 13.46 1.27
CA PHE A 260 -8.24 14.30 2.36
C PHE A 260 -9.19 15.48 2.59
N GLU A 261 -9.49 16.29 1.58
CA GLU A 261 -10.41 17.44 1.66
C GLU A 261 -11.81 17.10 2.17
N ASP A 262 -12.36 15.99 1.69
CA ASP A 262 -13.67 15.48 2.11
C ASP A 262 -13.63 15.04 3.58
N SER A 263 -12.48 14.55 4.08
CA SER A 263 -12.29 14.16 5.48
C SER A 263 -11.96 15.33 6.41
N THR A 264 -11.26 16.36 5.91
CA THR A 264 -10.79 17.51 6.69
C THR A 264 -11.86 18.54 6.94
N SER A 265 -12.82 18.66 6.01
CA SER A 265 -14.03 19.48 6.17
C SER A 265 -14.85 19.10 7.42
N ALA A 266 -14.55 17.95 8.06
CA ALA A 266 -15.16 17.49 9.30
C ALA A 266 -14.33 17.72 10.57
N THR A 267 -13.01 18.01 10.52
CA THR A 267 -12.16 18.15 11.74
C THR A 267 -10.95 19.10 11.55
N GLN A 268 -11.07 20.35 12.01
CA GLN A 268 -10.02 21.38 11.94
C GLN A 268 -9.01 21.33 13.11
N ASN A 269 -8.24 20.25 13.28
CA ASN A 269 -7.12 20.28 14.22
C ASN A 269 -5.96 19.42 13.73
N TYR A 270 -5.11 20.00 12.89
CA TYR A 270 -3.81 19.41 12.58
C TYR A 270 -2.79 19.90 13.60
N SER A 271 -2.29 18.96 14.40
CA SER A 271 -1.08 19.15 15.19
C SER A 271 0.07 19.43 14.23
N LYS A 272 0.31 20.71 13.92
CA LYS A 272 1.40 21.15 13.06
C LYS A 272 2.70 20.69 13.72
N LEU A 273 3.51 19.92 12.99
CA LEU A 273 4.87 19.65 13.44
C LEU A 273 5.61 20.98 13.49
N ARG A 274 6.37 21.23 14.56
CA ARG A 274 7.02 22.53 14.81
C ARG A 274 7.83 23.08 13.63
N PHE A 275 8.42 22.19 12.83
CA PHE A 275 9.23 22.55 11.66
C PHE A 275 8.42 22.77 10.37
N LEU A 276 7.12 22.50 10.38
CA LEU A 276 6.18 22.75 9.27
C LEU A 276 5.19 23.88 9.59
N GLU A 277 5.38 24.59 10.70
CA GLU A 277 4.48 25.67 11.14
C GLU A 277 4.38 26.81 10.11
N SER A 278 5.46 27.06 9.37
CA SER A 278 5.53 28.07 8.30
C SER A 278 4.96 27.61 6.97
N MET A 279 4.59 26.33 6.83
CA MET A 279 4.07 25.76 5.58
C MET A 279 2.54 25.75 5.56
N SER A 280 1.97 25.92 4.37
CA SER A 280 0.53 25.67 4.14
C SER A 280 0.22 24.17 4.23
N GLU A 281 -1.07 23.83 4.31
CA GLU A 281 -1.50 22.42 4.31
C GLU A 281 -1.10 21.69 3.03
N ASP A 282 -1.30 22.30 1.86
CA ASP A 282 -0.86 21.72 0.58
C ASP A 282 0.66 21.53 0.54
N GLN A 283 1.45 22.50 0.99
CA GLN A 283 2.91 22.38 1.07
C GLN A 283 3.32 21.23 1.98
N THR A 284 2.71 21.15 3.17
CA THR A 284 2.95 20.08 4.14
C THR A 284 2.58 18.71 3.56
N PHE A 285 1.46 18.62 2.83
CA PHE A 285 1.01 17.39 2.18
C PHE A 285 2.05 16.90 1.18
N PHE A 286 2.50 17.78 0.28
CA PHE A 286 3.48 17.41 -0.75
C PHE A 286 4.86 17.10 -0.18
N VAL A 287 5.33 17.85 0.82
CA VAL A 287 6.60 17.54 1.51
C VAL A 287 6.51 16.18 2.20
N SER A 288 5.40 15.90 2.90
CA SER A 288 5.17 14.61 3.56
C SER A 288 5.13 13.46 2.55
N LEU A 289 4.40 13.62 1.44
CA LEU A 289 4.34 12.64 0.34
C LEU A 289 5.73 12.38 -0.25
N CYS A 290 6.47 13.44 -0.62
CA CYS A 290 7.80 13.28 -1.21
C CYS A 290 8.81 12.68 -0.23
N SER A 291 8.67 12.93 1.08
CA SER A 291 9.54 12.32 2.10
C SER A 291 9.45 10.79 2.12
N HIS A 292 8.34 10.21 1.66
CA HIS A 292 8.18 8.77 1.52
C HIS A 292 9.10 8.18 0.45
N PHE A 293 9.53 8.97 -0.54
CA PHE A 293 10.33 8.51 -1.68
C PHE A 293 11.83 8.83 -1.56
N CYS A 294 12.27 9.48 -0.48
CA CYS A 294 13.68 9.81 -0.30
C CYS A 294 14.55 8.55 -0.19
N GLY A 295 15.66 8.51 -0.96
CA GLY A 295 16.65 7.43 -0.92
C GLY A 295 16.44 6.27 -1.89
N ASP A 296 15.33 6.26 -2.63
CA ASP A 296 15.02 5.28 -3.68
C ASP A 296 14.96 6.01 -5.03
N LYS A 297 15.89 5.71 -5.95
CA LYS A 297 16.01 6.47 -7.21
C LYS A 297 14.82 6.26 -8.13
N GLU A 298 14.24 5.05 -8.15
CA GLU A 298 13.07 4.77 -8.99
C GLU A 298 11.82 5.46 -8.45
N ARG A 299 11.70 5.57 -7.12
CA ARG A 299 10.58 6.26 -6.47
C ARG A 299 10.74 7.77 -6.44
N ALA A 300 11.97 8.31 -6.48
CA ALA A 300 12.20 9.74 -6.57
C ALA A 300 11.53 10.35 -7.82
N GLU A 301 11.43 9.59 -8.91
CA GLU A 301 10.69 10.01 -10.12
C GLU A 301 9.20 10.32 -9.84
N LEU A 302 8.61 9.72 -8.79
CA LEU A 302 7.23 10.02 -8.38
C LEU A 302 7.13 11.40 -7.75
N CYS A 303 8.11 11.83 -6.97
CA CYS A 303 8.14 13.19 -6.43
C CYS A 303 8.34 14.21 -7.57
N ASP A 304 9.23 13.92 -8.53
CA ASP A 304 9.41 14.78 -9.72
C ASP A 304 8.13 14.94 -10.54
N LEU A 305 7.30 13.89 -10.57
CA LEU A 305 6.01 13.91 -11.24
C LEU A 305 4.98 14.75 -10.47
N VAL A 306 4.91 14.57 -9.15
CA VAL A 306 4.06 15.37 -8.26
C VAL A 306 4.42 16.86 -8.40
N ALA A 307 5.71 17.17 -8.46
CA ALA A 307 6.23 18.53 -8.60
C ALA A 307 5.77 19.23 -9.90
N LYS A 308 5.37 18.48 -10.92
CA LYS A 308 4.86 19.02 -12.21
C LYS A 308 3.35 19.28 -12.20
N THR A 309 2.65 18.95 -11.12
CA THR A 309 1.20 19.15 -11.05
C THR A 309 0.86 20.61 -10.78
N ALA A 310 -0.25 21.09 -11.36
CA ALA A 310 -0.69 22.48 -11.18
C ALA A 310 -0.95 22.83 -9.71
N ARG A 311 -1.45 21.87 -8.91
CA ARG A 311 -1.68 22.08 -7.47
C ARG A 311 -0.36 22.24 -6.70
N PHE A 312 0.68 21.48 -7.05
CA PHE A 312 2.00 21.67 -6.47
C PHE A 312 2.57 23.06 -6.82
N HIS A 313 2.51 23.45 -8.09
CA HIS A 313 2.96 24.78 -8.53
C HIS A 313 2.24 25.91 -7.77
N LYS A 314 0.92 25.79 -7.62
CA LYS A 314 0.11 26.74 -6.83
C LYS A 314 0.54 26.77 -5.36
N ALA A 315 0.80 25.61 -4.75
CA ALA A 315 1.17 25.50 -3.35
C ALA A 315 2.56 26.10 -3.05
N PHE A 316 3.51 25.99 -3.97
CA PHE A 316 4.89 26.49 -3.79
C PHE A 316 5.20 27.77 -4.56
N SER A 317 4.20 28.39 -5.20
CA SER A 317 4.36 29.60 -6.02
C SER A 317 5.48 29.46 -7.06
N CYS A 318 5.60 28.28 -7.67
CA CYS A 318 6.61 28.05 -8.72
C CYS A 318 6.20 28.79 -10.00
N GLU A 319 7.16 29.43 -10.69
CA GLU A 319 6.91 29.99 -12.03
C GLU A 319 6.34 28.92 -12.96
N ASP A 320 5.35 29.29 -13.76
CA ASP A 320 4.64 28.39 -14.67
C ASP A 320 5.56 27.86 -15.78
N ARG A 321 6.34 26.84 -15.43
CA ARG A 321 6.86 25.83 -16.37
C ARG A 321 5.96 24.61 -16.33
N THR A 322 4.65 24.83 -16.22
CA THR A 322 3.69 23.75 -16.32
C THR A 322 3.91 23.05 -17.66
N VAL A 323 4.09 21.73 -17.63
CA VAL A 323 3.82 20.95 -18.84
C VAL A 323 2.38 21.28 -19.17
N SER A 324 2.18 22.00 -20.27
CA SER A 324 0.90 22.29 -20.89
C SER A 324 0.23 20.96 -21.28
N GLY A 325 -0.28 20.28 -20.26
CA GLY A 325 -1.13 19.12 -20.37
C GLY A 325 -2.43 19.56 -19.75
N ARG A 326 -3.49 19.66 -20.56
CA ARG A 326 -4.85 19.84 -20.07
C ARG A 326 -5.06 18.91 -18.85
N PRO A 327 -5.68 19.38 -17.76
CA PRO A 327 -5.97 18.53 -16.61
C PRO A 327 -6.65 17.27 -17.14
N CYS A 328 -6.01 16.13 -16.93
CA CYS A 328 -6.60 14.87 -17.33
C CYS A 328 -7.82 14.66 -16.44
N GLU A 329 -9.01 14.84 -17.01
CA GLU A 329 -10.20 14.17 -16.52
C GLU A 329 -9.93 12.68 -16.74
N PHE A 330 -9.40 12.05 -15.70
CA PHE A 330 -9.26 10.61 -15.68
C PHE A 330 -10.66 10.01 -15.59
N LEU A 331 -10.92 9.04 -16.47
CA LEU A 331 -12.17 8.34 -16.77
C LEU A 331 -12.93 8.99 -17.91
#